data_AF-A0A841RPY0-F1
#
_entry.id   AF-A0A841RPY0-F1
#
_cell.length_a   1.000
_cell.length_b   1.000
_cell.length_c   1.000
_cell.angle_alpha   90.00
_cell.angle_beta   90.00
_cell.angle_gamma   90.00
#
_symmetry.space_group_name_H-M   'P 1'
#
loop_
_entity.id
_entity.type
_entity.pdbx_description
1 polymer ?
#
loop_
_entity_poly.entity_id
_entity_poly.type
_entity_poly.pdbx_seq_one_letter_code
_entity_poly.pdbx_strand_id
1 'polypeptide(L)'
;MEKIELILPKAHQKVQITPAMQREMDDVQRELLDKGNRLDEGKIHVIISKGFYKHDKKMMTIATVIVNKTNQDINTLKMTLKFGLRDNVKAQFAPMNAMLDEEFLGLLKNNQAFILHINVPVKDVGEGDHVFEPRDIVGQIDNVEYFIQH
;
A
#
# COMPACT_ATOMS: atom_id res chain seq x y z
N MET A 1 19.20 -14.52 5.32
CA MET A 1 18.45 -13.25 5.20
C MET A 1 17.21 -13.54 4.40
N GLU A 2 16.04 -13.39 4.99
CA GLU A 2 14.79 -13.69 4.27
C GLU A 2 14.42 -12.50 3.40
N LYS A 3 14.37 -12.74 2.09
CA LYS A 3 14.03 -11.75 1.07
C LYS A 3 12.52 -11.53 1.10
N ILE A 4 12.09 -10.25 1.09
CA ILE A 4 10.67 -9.94 0.92
C ILE A 4 10.28 -10.23 -0.53
N GLU A 5 9.30 -11.10 -0.72
CA GLU A 5 8.76 -11.48 -2.03
C GLU A 5 7.52 -10.66 -2.35
N LEU A 6 7.52 -9.97 -3.49
CA LEU A 6 6.33 -9.31 -4.01
C LEU A 6 5.44 -10.31 -4.75
N ILE A 7 4.18 -10.42 -4.33
CA ILE A 7 3.18 -11.30 -4.93
C ILE A 7 1.97 -10.51 -5.44
N LEU A 8 1.18 -11.15 -6.30
CA LEU A 8 -0.16 -10.68 -6.65
C LEU A 8 -1.18 -11.25 -5.66
N PRO A 9 -2.07 -10.41 -5.08
CA PRO A 9 -3.22 -10.89 -4.32
C PRO A 9 -4.09 -11.82 -5.15
N LYS A 10 -4.80 -12.75 -4.50
CA LYS A 10 -5.67 -13.74 -5.16
C LYS A 10 -6.62 -13.14 -6.19
N ALA A 11 -7.26 -12.02 -5.88
CA ALA A 11 -8.16 -11.33 -6.81
C ALA A 11 -7.48 -10.88 -8.12
N HIS A 12 -6.16 -10.67 -8.11
CA HIS A 12 -5.40 -10.19 -9.26
C HIS A 12 -4.59 -11.27 -9.98
N GLN A 13 -4.55 -12.51 -9.48
CA GLN A 13 -3.77 -13.59 -10.09
C GLN A 13 -4.22 -13.99 -11.50
N LYS A 14 -5.49 -13.73 -11.85
CA LYS A 14 -6.04 -14.01 -13.18
C LYS A 14 -5.95 -12.83 -14.15
N VAL A 15 -5.46 -11.68 -13.69
CA VAL A 15 -5.33 -10.47 -14.52
C VAL A 15 -4.14 -10.65 -15.46
N GLN A 16 -4.32 -10.30 -16.74
CA GLN A 16 -3.21 -10.28 -17.68
C GLN A 16 -2.24 -9.16 -17.30
N ILE A 17 -1.02 -9.55 -16.93
CA ILE A 17 0.04 -8.60 -16.56
C ILE A 17 0.46 -7.81 -17.80
N THR A 18 0.28 -6.49 -17.75
CA THR A 18 0.75 -5.59 -18.80
C THR A 18 2.22 -5.22 -18.59
N PRO A 19 2.93 -4.74 -19.63
CA PRO A 19 4.31 -4.25 -19.47
C PRO A 19 4.46 -3.07 -18.49
N ALA A 20 3.39 -2.31 -18.24
CA ALA A 20 3.40 -1.26 -17.23
C ALA A 20 3.34 -1.85 -15.82
N MET A 21 2.46 -2.83 -15.59
CA MET A 21 2.35 -3.54 -14.32
C MET A 21 3.65 -4.28 -13.97
N GLN A 22 4.25 -4.97 -14.95
CA GLN A 22 5.52 -5.66 -14.72
C GLN A 22 6.62 -4.68 -14.28
N ARG A 23 6.71 -3.51 -14.92
CA ARG A 23 7.68 -2.48 -14.52
C ARG A 23 7.44 -1.97 -13.10
N GLU A 24 6.19 -1.72 -12.72
CA GLU A 24 5.85 -1.32 -11.35
C GLU A 24 6.24 -2.40 -10.33
N MET A 25 5.94 -3.68 -10.63
CA MET A 25 6.32 -4.80 -9.77
C MET A 25 7.84 -4.92 -9.63
N ASP A 26 8.59 -4.77 -10.73
CA ASP A 26 10.05 -4.82 -10.72
C ASP A 26 10.66 -3.65 -9.91
N ASP A 27 10.11 -2.44 -10.04
CA ASP A 27 10.52 -1.26 -9.29
C ASP A 27 10.28 -1.47 -7.78
N VAL A 28 9.08 -1.91 -7.40
CA VAL A 28 8.72 -2.17 -6.00
C VAL A 28 9.57 -3.30 -5.41
N GLN A 29 9.79 -4.38 -6.17
CA GLN A 29 10.63 -5.49 -5.71
C GLN A 29 12.07 -5.04 -5.46
N ARG A 30 12.62 -4.14 -6.29
CA ARG A 30 13.94 -3.53 -6.06
C ARG A 30 13.96 -2.67 -4.80
N GLU A 31 12.93 -1.85 -4.56
CA GLU A 31 12.85 -1.05 -3.35
C GLU A 31 12.74 -1.89 -2.07
N LEU A 32 11.97 -2.98 -2.11
CA LEU A 32 11.85 -3.92 -0.99
C LEU A 32 13.18 -4.62 -0.69
N LEU A 33 14.01 -4.88 -1.71
CA LEU A 33 15.35 -5.43 -1.50
C LEU A 33 16.30 -4.44 -0.81
N ASP A 34 16.19 -3.15 -1.13
CA ASP A 34 17.03 -2.10 -0.54
C ASP A 34 16.61 -1.75 0.90
N LYS A 35 15.31 -1.68 1.15
CA LYS A 35 14.74 -1.14 2.40
C LYS A 35 14.19 -2.21 3.35
N GLY A 36 14.07 -3.46 2.90
CA GLY A 36 13.37 -4.53 3.63
C GLY A 36 13.97 -4.86 4.99
N ASN A 37 15.27 -4.63 5.17
CA ASN A 37 15.96 -4.82 6.45
C ASN A 37 15.59 -3.78 7.53
N ARG A 38 14.88 -2.70 7.16
CA ARG A 38 14.42 -1.65 8.10
C ARG A 38 13.02 -1.92 8.64
N LEU A 39 12.39 -3.01 8.22
CA LEU A 39 11.04 -3.37 8.64
C LEU A 39 11.10 -4.28 9.87
N ASP A 40 10.65 -3.78 11.02
CA ASP A 40 10.66 -4.59 12.25
C ASP A 40 9.74 -5.82 12.13
N GLU A 41 10.16 -6.93 12.73
CA GLU A 41 9.34 -8.14 12.83
C GLU A 41 8.13 -7.93 13.77
N GLY A 42 7.15 -8.82 13.67
CA GLY A 42 5.94 -8.87 14.49
C GLY A 42 4.79 -7.97 14.04
N LYS A 43 4.86 -7.33 12.86
CA LYS A 43 3.80 -6.40 12.40
C LYS A 43 3.61 -6.36 10.89
N ILE A 44 2.48 -5.77 10.48
CA ILE A 44 2.22 -5.37 9.10
C ILE A 44 2.83 -3.98 8.86
N HIS A 45 3.51 -3.82 7.73
CA HIS A 45 4.03 -2.52 7.30
C HIS A 45 3.28 -2.02 6.08
N VAL A 46 3.14 -0.70 5.98
CA VAL A 46 2.59 -0.01 4.82
C VAL A 46 3.61 1.01 4.35
N ILE A 47 4.11 0.82 3.13
CA ILE A 47 5.09 1.70 2.50
C ILE A 47 4.37 2.47 1.40
N ILE A 48 4.46 3.80 1.43
CA ILE A 48 3.91 4.64 0.36
C ILE A 48 4.93 4.68 -0.77
N SER A 49 4.47 4.42 -2.01
CA SER A 49 5.29 4.56 -3.21
C SER A 49 5.02 5.89 -3.91
N LYS A 50 3.79 6.18 -4.34
CA LYS A 50 3.46 7.43 -5.05
C LYS A 50 2.02 7.85 -4.83
N GLY A 51 1.75 9.15 -4.98
CA GLY A 51 0.40 9.70 -5.00
C GLY A 51 0.12 10.39 -6.34
N PHE A 52 -1.01 10.08 -6.96
CA PHE A 52 -1.46 10.71 -8.20
C PHE A 52 -2.75 11.49 -7.92
N TYR A 53 -2.64 12.82 -7.85
CA TYR A 53 -3.78 13.69 -7.65
C TYR A 53 -4.46 14.04 -8.97
N LYS A 54 -5.78 13.87 -8.98
CA LYS A 54 -6.68 14.28 -10.05
C LYS A 54 -7.58 15.40 -9.56
N HIS A 55 -7.35 16.61 -10.07
CA HIS A 55 -7.99 17.82 -9.55
C HIS A 55 -9.49 17.86 -9.86
N ASP A 56 -9.87 17.41 -11.04
CA ASP A 56 -11.25 17.31 -11.50
C ASP A 56 -12.09 16.37 -10.62
N LYS A 57 -11.49 15.28 -10.15
CA LYS A 57 -12.13 14.27 -9.30
C LYS A 57 -11.99 14.53 -7.80
N LYS A 58 -11.16 15.50 -7.40
CA LYS A 58 -10.79 15.75 -6.00
C LYS A 58 -10.35 14.47 -5.30
N MET A 59 -9.51 13.68 -5.99
CA MET A 59 -9.15 12.34 -5.59
C MET A 59 -7.65 12.12 -5.79
N MET A 60 -7.01 11.48 -4.83
CA MET A 60 -5.63 11.04 -4.94
C MET A 60 -5.58 9.51 -4.95
N THR A 61 -5.01 8.93 -6.00
CA THR A 61 -4.66 7.50 -6.00
C THR A 61 -3.30 7.33 -5.34
N ILE A 62 -3.25 6.66 -4.20
CA ILE A 62 -2.02 6.38 -3.47
C ILE A 62 -1.63 4.93 -3.70
N ALA A 63 -0.47 4.70 -4.32
CA ALA A 63 0.16 3.41 -4.43
C ALA A 63 0.87 3.08 -3.13
N THR A 64 0.48 1.99 -2.48
CA THR A 64 1.08 1.49 -1.25
C THR A 64 1.58 0.06 -1.43
N VAL A 65 2.57 -0.33 -0.64
CA VAL A 65 3.09 -1.69 -0.56
C VAL A 65 2.83 -2.19 0.84
N ILE A 66 2.03 -3.23 0.96
CA ILE A 66 1.72 -3.88 2.23
C ILE A 66 2.70 -5.04 2.39
N VAL A 67 3.37 -5.11 3.53
CA VAL A 67 4.37 -6.16 3.83
C VAL A 67 3.97 -6.91 5.09
N ASN A 68 3.91 -8.23 5.00
CA ASN A 68 3.71 -9.09 6.16
C ASN A 68 5.05 -9.44 6.81
N LYS A 69 5.26 -8.93 8.03
CA LYS A 69 6.38 -9.30 8.90
C LYS A 69 5.87 -9.85 10.23
N THR A 70 4.66 -10.39 10.29
CA THR A 70 4.01 -10.84 11.55
C THR A 70 4.54 -12.17 12.09
N ASN A 71 5.47 -12.83 11.39
CA ASN A 71 5.91 -14.21 11.63
C ASN A 71 4.80 -15.26 11.46
N GLN A 72 3.68 -14.87 10.84
CA GLN A 72 2.52 -15.71 10.63
C GLN A 72 1.98 -15.49 9.22
N ASP A 73 1.37 -16.52 8.65
CA ASP A 73 0.67 -16.42 7.38
C ASP A 73 -0.75 -15.92 7.64
N ILE A 74 -1.17 -14.89 6.91
CA ILE A 74 -2.47 -14.24 7.12
C ILE A 74 -3.33 -14.36 5.87
N ASN A 75 -4.64 -14.54 6.06
CA ASN A 75 -5.61 -14.62 4.95
C ASN A 75 -6.63 -13.47 4.95
N THR A 76 -6.63 -12.63 5.99
CA THR A 76 -7.47 -11.43 6.05
C THR A 76 -6.72 -10.32 6.77
N LEU A 77 -6.86 -9.09 6.27
CA LEU A 77 -6.27 -7.88 6.85
C LEU A 77 -7.30 -6.76 6.89
N LYS A 78 -7.52 -6.19 8.07
CA LYS A 78 -8.27 -4.96 8.29
C LYS A 78 -7.34 -3.89 8.80
N MET A 79 -7.52 -2.67 8.30
CA MET A 79 -6.73 -1.52 8.74
C MET A 79 -7.44 -0.22 8.41
N THR A 80 -7.18 0.81 9.22
CA THR A 80 -7.51 2.19 8.89
C THR A 80 -6.26 2.90 8.42
N LEU A 81 -6.32 3.49 7.23
CA LEU A 81 -5.24 4.26 6.63
C LEU A 81 -5.59 5.75 6.66
N LYS A 82 -4.66 6.55 7.15
CA LYS A 82 -4.74 8.01 7.16
C LYS A 82 -3.56 8.57 6.39
N PHE A 83 -3.82 9.59 5.59
CA PHE A 83 -2.82 10.23 4.76
C PHE A 83 -2.81 11.74 4.98
N GLY A 84 -1.69 12.36 4.63
CA GLY A 84 -1.51 13.80 4.62
C GLY A 84 -0.37 14.19 3.69
N LEU A 85 -0.17 15.49 3.50
CA LEU A 85 0.98 16.03 2.79
C LEU A 85 1.90 16.74 3.79
N ARG A 86 3.21 16.53 3.68
CA ARG A 86 4.20 17.16 4.58
C ARG A 86 4.18 18.68 4.46
N ASP A 87 4.19 19.18 3.23
CA ASP A 87 4.37 20.62 2.96
C ASP A 87 3.04 21.35 2.74
N ASN A 88 1.91 20.66 2.83
CA ASN A 88 0.57 21.25 2.74
C ASN A 88 -0.34 20.76 3.86
N VAL A 89 -0.26 21.43 5.01
CA VAL A 89 -1.09 21.15 6.20
C VAL A 89 -2.57 21.49 6.03
N LYS A 90 -2.94 22.19 4.95
CA LYS A 90 -4.35 22.49 4.66
C LYS A 90 -5.04 21.35 3.93
N ALA A 91 -4.28 20.47 3.26
CA ALA A 91 -4.84 19.34 2.54
C ALA A 91 -5.55 18.37 3.50
N GLN A 92 -6.80 18.04 3.20
CA GLN A 92 -7.62 17.15 4.02
C GLN A 92 -7.92 15.86 3.28
N PHE A 93 -7.47 14.74 3.85
CA PHE A 93 -7.71 13.40 3.33
C PHE A 93 -8.79 12.71 4.17
N ALA A 94 -9.73 12.06 3.51
CA ALA A 94 -10.66 11.18 4.23
C ALA A 94 -9.90 9.94 4.77
N PRO A 95 -10.18 9.47 6.00
CA PRO A 95 -9.65 8.20 6.47
C PRO A 95 -10.23 7.05 5.65
N MET A 96 -9.39 6.08 5.32
CA MET A 96 -9.77 4.93 4.50
C MET A 96 -9.76 3.67 5.34
N ASN A 97 -10.88 2.95 5.38
CA ASN A 97 -10.93 1.62 5.97
C ASN A 97 -10.74 0.60 4.86
N ALA A 98 -9.71 -0.24 4.99
CA ALA A 98 -9.46 -1.36 4.09
C ALA A 98 -9.81 -2.67 4.82
N MET A 99 -10.64 -3.49 4.19
CA MET A 99 -10.88 -4.87 4.58
C MET A 99 -10.52 -5.74 3.39
N LEU A 100 -9.39 -6.43 3.51
CA LEU A 100 -8.85 -7.33 2.50
C LEU A 100 -9.13 -8.74 3.02
N ASP A 101 -10.22 -9.33 2.57
CA ASP A 101 -10.62 -10.69 2.94
C ASP A 101 -9.84 -11.76 2.16
N GLU A 102 -10.13 -13.03 2.42
CA GLU A 102 -9.47 -14.15 1.75
C GLU A 102 -9.76 -14.20 0.24
N GLU A 103 -10.89 -13.66 -0.23
CA GLU A 103 -11.20 -13.61 -1.65
C GLU A 103 -10.29 -12.62 -2.37
N PHE A 104 -10.03 -11.47 -1.75
CA PHE A 104 -9.08 -10.49 -2.26
C PHE A 104 -7.63 -10.92 -2.08
N LEU A 105 -7.24 -11.19 -0.83
CA LEU A 105 -5.85 -11.39 -0.42
C LEU A 105 -5.34 -12.78 -0.81
N GLY A 106 -6.15 -13.82 -0.58
CA GLY A 106 -5.68 -15.20 -0.55
C GLY A 106 -4.87 -15.47 0.70
N LEU A 107 -3.71 -16.10 0.55
CA LEU A 107 -2.75 -16.32 1.64
C LEU A 107 -1.54 -15.40 1.43
N LEU A 108 -1.30 -14.51 2.39
CA LEU A 108 -0.11 -13.66 2.44
C LEU A 108 0.85 -14.22 3.49
N LYS A 109 1.91 -14.89 3.03
CA LYS A 109 2.88 -15.52 3.92
C LYS A 109 3.75 -14.50 4.63
N ASN A 110 4.41 -14.93 5.70
CA ASN A 110 5.48 -14.14 6.30
C ASN A 110 6.56 -13.78 5.25
N ASN A 111 7.05 -12.53 5.27
CA ASN A 111 7.94 -11.93 4.28
C ASN A 111 7.36 -11.82 2.86
N GLN A 112 6.05 -11.88 2.69
CA GLN A 112 5.42 -11.50 1.42
C GLN A 112 4.85 -10.09 1.46
N ALA A 113 4.79 -9.48 0.28
CA ALA A 113 4.25 -8.15 0.09
C ALA A 113 3.35 -8.11 -1.14
N PHE A 114 2.49 -7.10 -1.21
CA PHE A 114 1.70 -6.80 -2.41
C PHE A 114 1.47 -5.30 -2.56
N ILE A 115 1.17 -4.87 -3.78
CA ILE A 115 0.83 -3.48 -4.10
C ILE A 115 -0.67 -3.28 -3.92
N LEU A 116 -1.06 -2.19 -3.27
CA LEU A 116 -2.43 -1.75 -3.08
C LEU A 116 -2.56 -0.28 -3.51
N HIS A 117 -3.35 -0.04 -4.58
CA HIS A 117 -3.73 1.30 -5.01
C HIS A 117 -5.04 1.71 -4.33
N ILE A 118 -5.03 2.85 -3.64
CA ILE A 118 -6.18 3.34 -2.88
C ILE A 118 -6.58 4.71 -3.41
N ASN A 119 -7.85 4.86 -3.76
CA ASN A 119 -8.41 6.14 -4.15
C ASN A 119 -8.92 6.87 -2.90
N VAL A 120 -8.26 7.98 -2.56
CA VAL A 120 -8.54 8.77 -1.36
C VAL A 120 -9.16 10.10 -1.77
N PRO A 121 -10.40 10.40 -1.33
CA PRO A 121 -10.97 11.73 -1.48
C PRO A 121 -10.12 12.76 -0.74
N VAL A 122 -9.79 13.86 -1.41
CA VAL A 122 -8.89 14.88 -0.86
C VAL A 122 -9.33 16.29 -1.24
N LYS A 123 -9.22 17.22 -0.28
CA LYS A 123 -9.52 18.65 -0.44
C LYS A 123 -8.25 19.49 -0.25
N ASP A 124 -8.27 20.70 -0.80
CA ASP A 124 -7.27 21.74 -0.54
C ASP A 124 -5.81 21.36 -0.85
N VAL A 125 -5.62 20.49 -1.86
CA VAL A 125 -4.29 20.06 -2.35
C VAL A 125 -3.61 21.12 -3.21
N GLY A 126 -4.38 21.83 -4.03
CA GLY A 126 -3.90 22.80 -5.01
C GLY A 126 -4.68 22.73 -6.33
N GLU A 127 -4.18 23.45 -7.33
CA GLU A 127 -4.74 23.48 -8.69
C GLU A 127 -4.00 22.51 -9.61
N GLY A 128 -4.75 21.90 -10.53
CA GLY A 128 -4.19 20.98 -11.53
C GLY A 128 -3.83 19.59 -11.00
N ASP A 129 -3.56 18.69 -11.94
CA ASP A 129 -3.09 17.34 -11.65
C ASP A 129 -1.64 17.39 -11.13
N HIS A 130 -1.33 16.54 -10.15
CA HIS A 130 -0.01 16.51 -9.54
C HIS A 130 0.42 15.09 -9.18
N VAL A 131 1.72 14.83 -9.23
CA VAL A 131 2.32 13.57 -8.77
C VAL A 131 3.16 13.88 -7.53
N PHE A 132 2.86 13.18 -6.45
CA PHE A 132 3.56 13.29 -5.17
C PHE A 132 4.49 12.09 -5.00
N GLU A 133 5.74 12.38 -4.65
CA GLU A 133 6.75 11.37 -4.34
C GLU A 133 6.55 10.84 -2.91
N PRO A 134 7.13 9.68 -2.52
CA PRO A 134 6.90 9.08 -1.20
C PRO A 134 7.21 10.05 -0.04
N ARG A 135 8.21 10.91 -0.22
CA ARG A 135 8.64 11.87 0.81
C ARG A 135 7.62 12.98 1.04
N ASP A 136 6.78 13.30 0.05
CA ASP A 136 5.82 14.40 0.13
C ASP A 136 4.56 13.99 0.92
N ILE A 137 4.32 12.68 1.04
CA ILE A 137 3.14 12.10 1.67
C ILE A 137 3.52 11.57 3.07
N VAL A 138 2.64 11.78 4.03
CA VAL A 138 2.68 11.09 5.33
C VAL A 138 1.55 10.08 5.41
N GLY A 139 1.85 8.92 5.96
CA GLY A 139 0.89 7.84 6.18
C GLY A 139 0.89 7.41 7.63
N GLN A 140 -0.28 7.09 8.14
CA GLN A 140 -0.48 6.43 9.41
C GLN A 140 -1.42 5.24 9.21
N ILE A 141 -1.08 4.13 9.84
CA ILE A 141 -1.93 2.94 9.92
C ILE A 141 -2.41 2.76 11.36
N ASP A 142 -3.71 2.59 11.53
CA ASP A 142 -4.39 2.36 12.80
C ASP A 142 -5.29 1.12 12.71
N ASN A 143 -5.74 0.60 13.86
CA ASN A 143 -6.73 -0.48 13.96
C ASN A 143 -6.39 -1.72 13.10
N VAL A 144 -5.13 -2.15 13.14
CA VAL A 144 -4.67 -3.31 12.37
C VAL A 144 -5.17 -4.59 13.02
N GLU A 145 -5.99 -5.34 12.30
CA GLU A 145 -6.45 -6.68 12.67
C GLU A 145 -6.15 -7.63 11.53
N TYR A 146 -5.62 -8.82 11.81
CA TYR A 146 -5.41 -9.85 10.82
C TYR A 146 -5.85 -11.21 11.35
N PHE A 147 -6.26 -12.08 10.44
CA PHE A 147 -6.64 -13.46 10.75
C PHE A 147 -5.60 -14.41 10.20
N ILE A 148 -5.25 -15.41 11.01
CA ILE A 148 -4.23 -16.41 10.70
C ILE A 148 -4.93 -17.61 10.09
N GLN A 149 -4.35 -18.18 9.04
CA GLN A 149 -4.84 -19.45 8.51
C GLN A 149 -4.32 -20.60 9.38
N HIS A 150 -5.24 -21.41 9.91
CA HIS A 150 -4.94 -22.64 10.64
C HIS A 150 -4.72 -23.82 9.69
#